data_AF-A0A358N5G7-F1
#
_entry.id   AF-A0A358N5G7-F1
#
_cell.length_a   1.000
_cell.length_b   1.000
_cell.length_c   1.000
_cell.angle_alpha   90.00
_cell.angle_beta   90.00
_cell.angle_gamma   90.00
#
_symmetry.space_group_name_H-M   'P 1'
#
loop_
_entity.id
_entity.type
_entity.pdbx_description
1 polymer ?
#
loop_
_entity_poly.entity_id
_entity_poly.type
_entity_poly.pdbx_seq_one_letter_code
_entity_poly.pdbx_strand_id
1 'polypeptide(L)'
;MRFFPDNVKLVREEDRQLIDGSTWRSKKTDAEKDEAANQTASESAEAQRKKNQRHVWVVDGELLRAVEVTTGLMENKFTEMVSGDLQVGDKLVIGKKD
;
A
#
# COMPACT_ATOMS: atom_id res chain seq x y z
N MET A 1 5.61 -7.39 -3.67
CA MET A 1 4.13 -7.51 -3.76
C MET A 1 3.58 -6.37 -4.60
N ARG A 2 2.96 -6.66 -5.75
CA ARG A 2 2.57 -5.65 -6.75
C ARG A 2 1.24 -5.96 -7.44
N PHE A 3 0.37 -6.76 -6.83
CA PHE A 3 -0.97 -6.91 -7.40
C PHE A 3 -1.75 -5.62 -7.15
N PHE A 4 -2.22 -5.02 -8.24
CA PHE A 4 -3.13 -3.89 -8.21
C PHE A 4 -4.39 -4.32 -8.97
N PRO A 5 -5.57 -4.35 -8.34
CA PRO A 5 -6.78 -4.76 -9.02
C PRO A 5 -7.08 -3.78 -10.15
N ASP A 6 -7.36 -4.34 -11.32
CA ASP A 6 -7.68 -3.61 -12.56
C ASP A 6 -9.12 -3.09 -12.59
N ASN A 7 -9.97 -3.54 -11.67
CA ASN A 7 -11.37 -3.17 -11.60
C ASN A 7 -11.81 -2.93 -10.15
N VAL A 8 -12.35 -1.73 -9.90
CA VAL A 8 -12.90 -1.30 -8.60
C VAL A 8 -14.04 -2.20 -8.09
N LYS A 9 -14.70 -2.96 -8.96
CA LYS A 9 -15.74 -3.92 -8.55
C LYS A 9 -15.20 -5.16 -7.86
N LEU A 10 -13.88 -5.41 -7.96
CA LEU A 10 -13.22 -6.53 -7.29
C LEU A 10 -12.91 -6.22 -5.82
N VAL A 11 -13.01 -4.97 -5.40
CA VAL A 11 -12.72 -4.53 -4.03
C VAL A 11 -13.99 -4.07 -3.32
N ARG A 12 -13.94 -4.14 -1.99
CA ARG A 12 -14.96 -3.58 -1.11
C ARG A 12 -15.14 -2.09 -1.38
N GLU A 13 -16.36 -1.61 -1.13
CA GLU A 13 -16.72 -0.22 -1.40
C GLU A 13 -15.83 0.80 -0.68
N GLU A 14 -15.46 0.49 0.57
CA GLU A 14 -14.55 1.28 1.42
C GLU A 14 -13.15 1.48 0.81
N ASP A 15 -12.69 0.51 0.02
CA ASP A 15 -11.33 0.46 -0.53
C ASP A 15 -11.23 0.96 -1.98
N ARG A 16 -12.36 1.24 -2.65
CA ARG A 16 -12.37 1.63 -4.08
C ARG A 16 -11.56 2.89 -4.36
N GLN A 17 -11.50 3.80 -3.40
CA GLN A 17 -10.73 5.04 -3.46
C GLN A 17 -9.20 4.81 -3.64
N LEU A 18 -8.71 3.64 -3.25
CA LEU A 18 -7.31 3.24 -3.41
C LEU A 18 -6.99 2.87 -4.87
N ILE A 19 -8.01 2.66 -5.70
CA ILE A 19 -7.90 2.21 -7.09
C ILE A 19 -8.33 3.28 -8.09
N ASP A 20 -9.45 3.96 -7.82
CA ASP A 20 -10.06 4.91 -8.75
C ASP A 20 -9.30 6.25 -8.90
N GLY A 21 -8.18 6.41 -8.19
CA GLY A 21 -7.33 7.60 -8.24
C GLY A 21 -7.87 8.79 -7.43
N SER A 22 -8.97 8.62 -6.69
CA SER A 22 -9.52 9.67 -5.82
C SER A 22 -8.53 10.09 -4.75
N THR A 23 -7.77 9.15 -4.20
CA THR A 23 -6.70 9.42 -3.21
C THR A 23 -5.56 10.29 -3.76
N TRP A 24 -5.23 10.16 -5.05
CA TRP A 24 -4.22 11.00 -5.71
C TRP A 24 -4.71 12.43 -5.95
N ARG A 25 -6.01 12.60 -6.24
CA ARG A 25 -6.63 13.92 -6.43
C ARG A 25 -6.69 14.70 -5.12
N SER A 26 -6.90 14.03 -4.00
CA SER A 26 -6.96 14.65 -2.67
C SER A 26 -5.59 15.07 -2.11
N LYS A 27 -4.50 14.41 -2.51
CA LYS A 27 -3.12 14.72 -2.03
C LYS A 27 -2.42 15.87 -2.76
N LYS A 28 -2.97 16.36 -3.88
CA LYS A 28 -2.35 17.44 -4.68
C LYS A 28 -2.43 18.84 -4.04
N THR A 29 -3.14 18.98 -2.94
CA THR A 29 -3.11 20.18 -2.10
C THR A 29 -2.23 19.90 -0.89
N ASP A 30 -1.07 20.56 -0.85
CA ASP A 30 -0.40 21.03 0.38
C ASP A 30 0.87 20.33 0.92
N ALA A 31 1.78 19.72 0.11
CA ALA A 31 3.09 19.32 0.69
C ALA A 31 4.30 19.00 -0.23
N GLU A 32 4.26 19.10 -1.56
CA GLU A 32 5.33 18.51 -2.40
C GLU A 32 6.13 19.50 -3.25
N LYS A 33 6.56 20.66 -2.71
CA LYS A 33 7.47 21.52 -3.48
C LYS A 33 8.74 22.08 -2.84
N ASP A 34 9.00 22.06 -1.53
CA ASP A 34 10.15 22.84 -1.00
C ASP A 34 11.02 22.25 0.13
N GLU A 35 11.02 20.95 0.41
CA GLU A 35 11.82 20.40 1.52
C GLU A 35 12.86 19.31 1.14
N ALA A 36 13.44 19.39 -0.05
CA ALA A 36 14.49 18.44 -0.46
C ALA A 36 15.91 18.81 0.01
N ALA A 37 16.11 19.97 0.66
CA ALA A 37 17.46 20.51 0.90
C ALA A 37 17.94 20.50 2.37
N ASN A 38 17.09 20.20 3.37
CA ASN A 38 17.49 20.33 4.78
C ASN A 38 16.72 19.41 5.76
N GLN A 39 16.62 18.11 5.49
CA GLN A 39 15.91 17.17 6.37
C GLN A 39 16.81 16.65 7.50
N THR A 40 16.34 16.71 8.73
CA THR A 40 16.96 16.08 9.90
C THR A 40 16.87 14.55 9.82
N ALA A 41 17.64 13.84 10.65
CA ALA A 41 17.60 12.37 10.70
C ALA A 41 16.20 11.81 11.03
N SER A 42 15.44 12.53 11.87
CA SER A 42 14.07 12.16 12.27
C SER A 42 13.08 12.29 11.12
N GLU A 43 13.12 13.41 10.39
CA GLU A 43 12.25 13.65 9.23
C GLU A 43 12.57 12.68 8.08
N SER A 44 13.85 12.36 7.91
CA SER A 44 14.30 11.34 6.95
C SER A 44 13.74 9.96 7.28
N ALA A 45 13.70 9.59 8.56
CA ALA A 45 13.15 8.32 9.01
C ALA A 45 11.64 8.24 8.79
N GLU A 46 10.90 9.31 9.06
CA GLU A 46 9.45 9.37 8.81
C GLU A 46 9.12 9.35 7.31
N ALA A 47 9.88 10.07 6.50
CA ALA A 47 9.76 10.03 5.05
C ALA A 47 10.00 8.60 4.52
N GLN A 48 10.98 7.88 5.07
CA GLN A 48 11.26 6.50 4.71
C GLN A 48 10.12 5.55 5.16
N ARG A 49 9.54 5.76 6.34
CA ARG A 49 8.36 5.01 6.80
C ARG A 49 7.17 5.22 5.86
N LYS A 50 6.87 6.48 5.48
CA LYS A 50 5.84 6.80 4.48
C LYS A 50 6.13 6.13 3.13
N LYS A 51 7.39 6.09 2.71
CA LYS A 51 7.79 5.39 1.48
C LYS A 51 7.62 3.87 1.57
N ASN A 52 7.58 3.28 2.76
CA ASN A 52 7.47 1.84 2.95
C ASN A 52 6.03 1.36 3.27
N GLN A 53 5.08 2.29 3.44
CA GLN A 53 3.66 1.98 3.55
C GLN A 53 3.12 1.49 2.20
N ARG A 54 2.43 0.35 2.22
CA ARG A 54 1.85 -0.31 1.06
C ARG A 54 0.48 -0.86 1.43
N HIS A 55 -0.37 -1.02 0.42
CA HIS A 55 -1.59 -1.81 0.56
C HIS A 55 -1.39 -3.16 -0.11
N VAL A 56 -1.88 -4.21 0.56
CA VAL A 56 -1.95 -5.57 0.03
C VAL A 56 -3.40 -6.04 0.05
N TRP A 57 -3.75 -6.97 -0.83
CA TRP A 57 -5.14 -7.37 -1.05
C TRP A 57 -5.39 -8.77 -0.50
N VAL A 58 -6.29 -8.85 0.48
CA VAL A 58 -6.73 -10.12 1.10
C VAL A 58 -8.08 -10.53 0.54
N VAL A 59 -8.25 -11.82 0.28
CA VAL A 59 -9.54 -12.39 -0.14
C VAL A 59 -10.51 -12.36 1.02
N ASP A 60 -11.67 -11.71 0.82
CA ASP A 60 -12.67 -11.51 1.85
C ASP A 60 -14.08 -11.76 1.28
N GLY A 61 -14.48 -13.03 1.31
CA GLY A 61 -15.64 -13.49 0.56
C GLY A 61 -15.41 -13.37 -0.94
N GLU A 62 -16.29 -12.64 -1.63
CA GLU A 62 -16.22 -12.42 -3.08
C GLU A 62 -15.40 -11.17 -3.47
N LEU A 63 -15.09 -10.30 -2.49
CA LEU A 63 -14.40 -9.04 -2.71
C LEU A 63 -13.03 -9.06 -2.05
N LEU A 64 -12.16 -8.17 -2.52
CA LEU A 64 -10.85 -7.94 -1.94
C LEU A 64 -10.93 -6.84 -0.88
N ARG A 65 -10.28 -7.08 0.25
CA ARG A 65 -10.07 -6.09 1.31
C ARG A 65 -8.64 -5.56 1.25
N ALA A 66 -8.48 -4.26 1.32
CA ALA A 66 -7.17 -3.64 1.44
C ALA A 66 -6.65 -3.78 2.89
N VAL A 67 -5.39 -4.16 3.02
CA VAL A 67 -4.69 -4.14 4.30
C VAL A 67 -3.44 -3.28 4.15
N GLU A 68 -3.35 -2.20 4.94
CA GLU A 68 -2.15 -1.40 5.00
C GLU A 68 -1.06 -2.15 5.77
N VAL A 69 0.14 -2.20 5.19
CA VAL A 69 1.32 -2.85 5.75
C VAL A 69 2.53 -1.94 5.63
N THR A 70 3.43 -2.02 6.61
CA THR A 70 4.76 -1.44 6.53
C THR A 70 5.74 -2.52 6.09
N THR A 71 6.43 -2.26 4.99
CA THR A 71 7.42 -3.19 4.42
C THR A 71 8.84 -2.86 4.89
N GLY A 72 9.66 -3.90 5.02
CA GLY A 72 11.06 -3.81 5.41
C GLY A 72 11.98 -4.13 4.23
N LEU A 73 12.83 -5.14 4.43
CA LEU A 73 13.75 -5.60 3.40
C LEU A 73 13.00 -6.27 2.23
N MET A 74 13.50 -6.04 1.02
CA MET A 74 12.99 -6.67 -0.20
C MET A 74 14.12 -7.44 -0.87
N GLU A 75 13.92 -8.75 -1.02
CA GLU A 75 14.87 -9.65 -1.67
C GLU A 75 14.18 -10.45 -2.75
N ASN A 76 14.55 -10.20 -4.01
CA ASN A 76 13.99 -10.88 -5.18
C ASN A 76 12.45 -10.86 -5.20
N LYS A 77 11.83 -12.03 -4.98
CA LYS A 77 10.37 -12.22 -4.97
C LYS A 77 9.75 -12.07 -3.57
N PHE A 78 10.56 -11.91 -2.53
CA PHE A 78 10.10 -11.80 -1.15
C PHE A 78 10.18 -10.36 -0.66
N THR A 79 9.26 -10.00 0.22
CA THR A 79 9.21 -8.70 0.89
C THR A 79 8.87 -8.96 2.33
N GLU A 80 9.69 -8.45 3.25
CA GLU A 80 9.43 -8.50 4.67
C GLU A 80 8.28 -7.55 5.02
N MET A 81 7.37 -8.02 5.86
CA MET A 81 6.36 -7.19 6.52
C MET A 81 6.85 -6.92 7.94
N VAL A 82 7.11 -5.64 8.25
CA VAL A 82 7.53 -5.20 9.58
C VAL A 82 6.32 -5.04 10.50
N SER A 83 5.21 -4.53 9.97
CA SER A 83 3.95 -4.39 10.70
C SER A 83 2.77 -4.32 9.74
N GLY A 84 1.58 -4.61 10.25
CA GLY A 84 0.31 -4.61 9.50
C GLY A 84 -0.70 -5.54 10.16
N ASP A 85 -1.96 -5.43 9.75
CA ASP A 85 -3.04 -6.29 10.23
C ASP A 85 -3.23 -7.52 9.32
N LEU A 86 -2.15 -8.29 9.18
CA LEU A 86 -2.16 -9.58 8.49
C LEU A 86 -1.80 -10.69 9.48
N GLN A 87 -2.53 -11.80 9.39
CA GLN A 87 -2.33 -12.98 10.20
C GLN A 87 -1.78 -14.14 9.38
N VAL A 88 -1.11 -15.08 10.07
CA VAL A 88 -0.65 -16.32 9.45
C VAL A 88 -1.87 -17.09 8.96
N GLY A 89 -1.89 -17.40 7.65
CA GLY A 89 -2.99 -18.10 6.99
C GLY A 89 -3.87 -17.20 6.13
N ASP A 90 -3.75 -15.87 6.23
CA ASP A 90 -4.47 -14.95 5.35
C ASP A 90 -4.09 -15.18 3.89
N LYS A 91 -5.11 -15.27 3.03
CA LYS A 91 -4.94 -15.49 1.60
C LYS A 91 -4.70 -14.17 0.89
N LEU A 92 -3.43 -13.93 0.57
CA LEU A 92 -3.00 -12.73 -0.14
C LEU A 92 -3.03 -12.92 -1.66
N VAL A 93 -3.55 -11.93 -2.36
CA VAL A 93 -3.52 -11.90 -3.83
C VAL A 93 -2.17 -11.40 -4.32
N ILE A 94 -1.48 -12.23 -5.11
CA ILE A 94 -0.18 -11.91 -5.71
C ILE A 94 -0.23 -11.72 -7.23
N GLY A 95 -1.37 -12.04 -7.86
CA GLY A 95 -1.58 -11.95 -9.30
C GLY A 95 -2.87 -12.63 -9.73
N LYS A 96 -3.26 -12.46 -10.99
CA LYS A 96 -4.31 -13.26 -11.64
C LYS A 96 -3.65 -14.44 -12.36
N LYS A 97 -4.35 -15.56 -12.42
CA LYS A 97 -3.96 -16.70 -13.24
C LYS A 97 -4.68 -16.55 -14.58
N ASP A 98 -3.90 -16.51 -15.66
CA ASP A 98 -4.40 -16.57 -17.04
C ASP A 98 -4.90 -17.98 -17.38
#